data_AF-A0A3S0ZUB8-F1
#
_entry.id   AF-A0A3S0ZUB8-F1
#
_cell.length_a   1.000
_cell.length_b   1.000
_cell.length_c   1.000
_cell.angle_alpha   90.00
_cell.angle_beta   90.00
_cell.angle_gamma   90.00
#
_symmetry.space_group_name_H-M   'P 1'
#
loop_
_entity.id
_entity.type
_entity.pdbx_description
1 polymer ?
#
loop_
_entity_poly.entity_id
_entity_poly.type
_entity_poly.pdbx_seq_one_letter_code
_entity_poly.pdbx_strand_id
1 'polypeptide(L)'
;MWSKVKSGVLKKLFLTFINPLYKVFQNLEATINNQQNEILKEDLFTPKDEHDLSSCVKRYLDDELKPLGIIVSREVEINRKDYVDLRIDCTSQYGNYQTIETFSVIIEVKGTWNKELNSSMKEQLFDRYLSDISCQHGVYLVGWFNCDKWSKQDYRKLDAQRYTKNFSTLEAAKNYFEIEAKKISQPNKKVKSFVLNVSLP
;
A
#
# COMPACT_ATOMS: atom_id res chain seq x y z
N MET A 1 13.27 38.74 8.09
CA MET A 1 12.61 38.30 9.35
C MET A 1 11.48 37.37 8.97
N TRP A 2 11.81 36.12 8.62
CA TRP A 2 10.86 35.17 8.02
C TRP A 2 10.08 34.45 9.12
N SER A 3 8.77 34.59 9.06
CA SER A 3 7.81 34.09 10.03
C SER A 3 7.85 32.57 10.12
N LYS A 4 8.44 32.07 11.20
CA LYS A 4 8.12 30.78 11.79
C LYS A 4 6.63 30.74 12.14
N VAL A 5 5.77 30.43 11.18
CA VAL A 5 4.34 30.24 11.43
C VAL A 5 3.89 28.98 10.67
N LYS A 6 3.43 27.98 11.44
CA LYS A 6 2.49 26.90 11.07
C LYS A 6 2.94 25.54 10.50
N SER A 7 4.22 25.15 10.45
CA SER A 7 4.55 23.76 10.09
C SER A 7 4.03 22.72 11.11
N GLY A 8 3.82 23.11 12.37
CA GLY A 8 3.37 22.22 13.44
C GLY A 8 1.90 21.76 13.33
N VAL A 9 1.00 22.60 12.81
CA VAL A 9 -0.44 22.26 12.68
C VAL A 9 -0.64 21.32 11.49
N LEU A 10 0.02 21.61 10.37
CA LEU A 10 0.06 20.75 9.19
C LEU A 10 0.68 19.39 9.49
N LYS A 11 1.84 19.36 10.18
CA LYS A 11 2.46 18.11 10.64
C LYS A 11 1.55 17.33 11.61
N LYS A 12 0.76 18.02 12.43
CA LYS A 12 -0.18 17.39 13.37
C LYS A 12 -1.39 16.80 12.64
N LEU A 13 -2.04 17.55 11.74
CA LEU A 13 -3.11 17.05 10.86
C LEU A 13 -2.62 15.87 10.00
N PHE A 14 -1.41 15.99 9.45
CA PHE A 14 -0.73 14.94 8.69
C PHE A 14 -0.50 13.67 9.51
N LEU A 15 0.08 13.78 10.72
CA LEU A 15 0.24 12.63 11.62
C LEU A 15 -1.11 12.05 12.05
N THR A 16 -2.14 12.90 12.14
CA THR A 16 -3.52 12.50 12.47
C THR A 16 -4.22 11.82 11.29
N PHE A 17 -3.74 11.96 10.06
CA PHE A 17 -4.25 11.26 8.87
C PHE A 17 -3.47 9.97 8.57
N ILE A 18 -2.14 10.04 8.62
CA ILE A 18 -1.25 8.92 8.31
C ILE A 18 -1.29 7.82 9.38
N ASN A 19 -1.36 8.19 10.67
CA ASN A 19 -1.39 7.17 11.73
C ASN A 19 -2.67 6.34 11.69
N PRO A 20 -3.88 6.94 11.50
CA PRO A 20 -5.08 6.16 11.24
C PRO A 20 -5.01 5.34 9.96
N LEU A 21 -4.43 5.86 8.87
CA LEU A 21 -4.26 5.09 7.63
C LEU A 21 -3.45 3.81 7.87
N TYR A 22 -2.36 3.88 8.65
CA TYR A 22 -1.60 2.69 9.04
C TYR A 22 -2.37 1.73 9.95
N LYS A 23 -3.26 2.25 10.80
CA LYS A 23 -4.17 1.43 11.61
C LYS A 23 -5.26 0.76 10.77
N VAL A 24 -5.78 1.46 9.75
CA VAL A 24 -6.74 0.92 8.78
C VAL A 24 -6.14 -0.28 8.04
N PHE A 25 -4.87 -0.20 7.62
CA PHE A 25 -4.18 -1.36 7.02
C PHE A 25 -4.01 -2.56 7.98
N GLN A 26 -3.86 -2.34 9.29
CA GLN A 26 -3.86 -3.43 10.27
C GLN A 26 -5.23 -4.09 10.40
N ASN A 27 -6.31 -3.31 10.32
CA ASN A 27 -7.69 -3.80 10.37
C ASN A 27 -8.13 -4.51 9.08
N LEU A 28 -7.54 -4.17 7.93
CA LEU A 28 -7.75 -4.85 6.65
C LEU A 28 -7.37 -6.34 6.72
N GLU A 29 -6.25 -6.67 7.36
CA GLU A 29 -5.78 -8.06 7.52
C GLU A 29 -6.82 -8.90 8.27
N ALA A 30 -7.41 -8.37 9.34
CA ALA A 30 -8.48 -9.04 10.08
C ALA A 30 -9.75 -9.23 9.24
N THR A 31 -10.11 -8.25 8.41
CA THR A 31 -11.31 -8.29 7.57
C THR A 31 -11.20 -9.35 6.47
N ILE A 32 -10.03 -9.45 5.82
CA ILE A 32 -9.81 -10.44 4.76
C ILE A 32 -9.82 -11.87 5.31
N ASN A 33 -9.19 -12.10 6.47
CA ASN A 33 -9.17 -13.43 7.09
C ASN A 33 -10.59 -13.94 7.44
N ASN A 34 -11.51 -13.04 7.83
CA ASN A 34 -12.89 -13.42 8.14
C ASN A 34 -13.67 -13.88 6.89
N GLN A 35 -13.38 -13.32 5.71
CA GLN A 35 -14.07 -13.70 4.46
C GLN A 35 -13.60 -15.04 3.88
N GLN A 36 -12.39 -15.49 4.23
CA GLN A 36 -11.84 -16.76 3.71
C GLN A 36 -12.44 -18.01 4.37
N ASN A 37 -13.11 -17.88 5.53
CA ASN A 37 -13.68 -19.02 6.26
C ASN A 37 -14.98 -19.59 5.66
N GLU A 38 -15.62 -18.89 4.71
CA GLU A 38 -16.92 -19.31 4.15
C GLU A 38 -16.82 -20.11 2.84
N ILE A 39 -15.62 -20.26 2.25
CA ILE A 39 -15.45 -20.84 0.92
C ILE A 39 -14.35 -21.92 0.94
N LEU A 40 -14.69 -23.13 1.39
CA LEU A 40 -13.80 -24.28 1.22
C LEU A 40 -14.60 -25.52 0.80
N LYS A 41 -14.85 -25.66 -0.51
CA LYS A 41 -15.31 -26.89 -1.17
C LYS A 41 -14.47 -27.28 -2.39
N GLU A 42 -13.32 -26.64 -2.60
CA GLU A 42 -12.41 -26.94 -3.70
C GLU A 42 -11.01 -27.31 -3.17
N ASP A 43 -10.37 -28.28 -3.82
CA ASP A 43 -9.12 -28.88 -3.35
C ASP A 43 -7.86 -28.12 -3.82
N LEU A 44 -7.98 -27.13 -4.71
CA LEU A 44 -6.84 -26.38 -5.29
C LEU A 44 -7.21 -24.92 -5.55
N PHE A 45 -6.46 -23.99 -4.94
CA PHE A 45 -6.70 -22.55 -5.07
C PHE A 45 -5.57 -21.85 -5.83
N THR A 46 -5.94 -20.84 -6.62
CA THR A 46 -4.99 -19.93 -7.28
C THR A 46 -5.17 -18.51 -6.74
N PRO A 47 -4.09 -17.77 -6.45
CA PRO A 47 -4.18 -16.36 -6.06
C PRO A 47 -4.92 -15.52 -7.10
N LYS A 48 -5.70 -14.58 -6.60
CA LYS A 48 -6.14 -13.43 -7.40
C LYS A 48 -4.93 -12.64 -7.87
N ASP A 49 -5.04 -11.93 -8.99
CA ASP A 49 -3.94 -11.11 -9.48
C ASP A 49 -3.79 -9.79 -8.68
N GLU A 50 -2.79 -8.98 -9.04
CA GLU A 50 -2.50 -7.71 -8.38
C GLU A 50 -3.63 -6.68 -8.58
N HIS A 51 -4.32 -6.74 -9.74
CA HIS A 51 -5.44 -5.87 -10.07
C HIS A 51 -6.68 -6.18 -9.21
N ASP A 52 -6.94 -7.46 -8.95
CA ASP A 52 -7.99 -7.90 -8.04
C ASP A 52 -7.67 -7.57 -6.58
N LEU A 53 -6.39 -7.73 -6.19
CA LEU A 53 -5.94 -7.35 -4.85
C LEU A 53 -6.13 -5.84 -4.63
N SER A 54 -5.72 -5.00 -5.57
CA SER A 54 -5.93 -3.55 -5.49
C SER A 54 -7.42 -3.17 -5.52
N SER A 55 -8.29 -3.95 -6.20
CA SER A 55 -9.75 -3.79 -6.12
C SER A 55 -10.28 -4.02 -4.71
N CYS A 56 -9.86 -5.12 -4.06
CA CYS A 56 -10.26 -5.43 -2.70
C CYS A 56 -9.80 -4.35 -1.72
N VAL A 57 -8.53 -3.92 -1.83
CA VAL A 57 -7.97 -2.86 -0.99
C VAL A 57 -8.72 -1.55 -1.19
N LYS A 58 -9.01 -1.16 -2.44
CA LYS A 58 -9.77 0.06 -2.74
C LYS A 58 -11.14 0.06 -2.07
N ARG A 59 -11.91 -1.02 -2.21
CA ARG A 59 -13.26 -1.12 -1.61
C ARG A 59 -13.21 -0.94 -0.10
N TYR A 60 -12.30 -1.64 0.56
CA TYR A 60 -12.12 -1.51 2.01
C TYR A 60 -11.73 -0.08 2.42
N LEU A 61 -10.76 0.53 1.70
CA LEU A 61 -10.34 1.89 2.00
C LEU A 61 -11.45 2.91 1.71
N ASP A 62 -12.27 2.72 0.67
CA ASP A 62 -13.43 3.58 0.41
C ASP A 62 -14.42 3.52 1.58
N ASP A 63 -14.76 2.33 2.06
CA ASP A 63 -15.72 2.16 3.16
C ASP A 63 -15.26 2.88 4.44
N GLU A 64 -13.96 2.82 4.73
CA GLU A 64 -13.36 3.45 5.92
C GLU A 64 -13.09 4.95 5.75
N LEU A 65 -12.68 5.40 4.57
CA LEU A 65 -12.13 6.75 4.36
C LEU A 65 -13.12 7.73 3.72
N LYS A 66 -14.06 7.25 2.92
CA LYS A 66 -15.06 8.10 2.26
C LYS A 66 -15.94 8.88 3.25
N PRO A 67 -16.36 8.33 4.41
CA PRO A 67 -17.08 9.10 5.43
C PRO A 67 -16.29 10.30 5.99
N LEU A 68 -14.96 10.27 5.87
CA LEU A 68 -14.06 11.33 6.32
C LEU A 68 -13.74 12.36 5.21
N GLY A 69 -14.37 12.23 4.04
CA GLY A 69 -14.11 13.11 2.88
C GLY A 69 -12.77 12.82 2.18
N ILE A 70 -12.17 11.66 2.45
CA ILE A 70 -10.92 11.22 1.83
C ILE A 70 -11.27 10.35 0.62
N ILE A 71 -10.63 10.63 -0.52
CA ILE A 71 -10.92 9.98 -1.79
C ILE A 71 -9.85 8.94 -2.09
N VAL A 72 -10.27 7.73 -2.46
CA VAL A 72 -9.38 6.68 -2.95
C VAL A 72 -9.66 6.41 -4.42
N SER A 73 -8.65 6.63 -5.25
CA SER A 73 -8.69 6.48 -6.70
C SER A 73 -7.80 5.33 -7.13
N ARG A 74 -8.15 4.69 -8.24
CA ARG A 74 -7.42 3.55 -8.83
C ARG A 74 -6.88 3.91 -10.20
N GLU A 75 -5.76 3.30 -10.58
CA GLU A 75 -5.16 3.43 -11.91
C GLU A 75 -5.05 4.89 -12.32
N VAL A 76 -4.54 5.70 -11.40
CA VAL A 76 -4.47 7.14 -11.58
C VAL A 76 -3.26 7.46 -12.43
N GLU A 77 -3.49 8.12 -13.56
CA GLU A 77 -2.42 8.72 -14.34
C GLU A 77 -1.76 9.84 -13.52
N ILE A 78 -0.52 9.63 -13.09
CA ILE A 78 0.27 10.68 -12.41
C ILE A 78 1.14 11.46 -13.39
N ASN A 79 1.46 10.86 -14.54
CA ASN A 79 2.15 11.46 -15.68
C ASN A 79 1.76 10.70 -16.96
N ARG A 80 2.05 11.25 -18.15
CA ARG A 80 1.69 10.71 -19.49
C ARG A 80 1.96 9.21 -19.76
N LYS A 81 2.72 8.53 -18.90
CA LYS A 81 3.11 7.11 -19.05
C LYS A 81 3.03 6.31 -17.74
N ASP A 82 2.58 6.93 -16.66
CA ASP A 82 2.70 6.39 -15.32
C ASP A 82 1.31 6.33 -14.69
N TYR A 83 0.84 5.11 -14.47
CA TYR A 83 -0.40 4.81 -13.76
C TYR A 83 -0.02 4.17 -12.44
N VAL A 84 -0.54 4.72 -11.34
CA VAL A 84 -0.35 4.12 -10.01
C VAL A 84 -1.52 3.24 -9.66
N ASP A 85 -1.27 2.15 -8.93
CA ASP A 85 -2.32 1.20 -8.55
C ASP A 85 -3.44 1.91 -7.77
N LEU A 86 -3.03 2.72 -6.79
CA LEU A 86 -3.93 3.44 -5.90
C LEU A 86 -3.35 4.81 -5.52
N ARG A 87 -4.23 5.80 -5.44
CA ARG A 87 -3.93 7.14 -4.92
C ARG A 87 -4.99 7.53 -3.91
N ILE A 88 -4.56 7.94 -2.72
CA ILE A 88 -5.42 8.50 -1.69
C ILE A 88 -5.20 10.00 -1.68
N ASP A 89 -6.27 10.76 -1.82
CA ASP A 89 -6.25 12.22 -1.76
C ASP A 89 -7.10 12.72 -0.59
N CYS A 90 -6.54 13.62 0.19
CA CYS A 90 -7.21 14.33 1.26
C CYS A 90 -7.05 15.83 1.03
N THR A 91 -8.16 16.58 1.15
CA THR A 91 -8.12 18.04 1.01
C THR A 91 -8.36 18.70 2.36
N SER A 92 -7.58 19.73 2.67
CA SER A 92 -7.79 20.57 3.84
C SER A 92 -7.99 22.01 3.39
N GLN A 93 -9.01 22.66 3.95
CA GLN A 93 -9.23 24.08 3.77
C GLN A 93 -8.46 24.83 4.88
N TYR A 94 -7.63 25.80 4.50
CA TYR A 94 -6.87 26.61 5.45
C TYR A 94 -7.23 28.10 5.34
N GLY A 95 -7.60 28.72 6.46
CA GLY A 95 -7.94 30.15 6.52
C GLY A 95 -9.33 30.49 5.96
N ASN A 96 -9.51 31.73 5.50
CA ASN A 96 -10.81 32.25 5.00
C ASN A 96 -11.15 31.74 3.59
N TYR A 97 -11.19 30.41 3.41
CA TYR A 97 -11.73 29.74 2.21
C TYR A 97 -10.96 29.93 0.88
N GLN A 98 -9.73 30.45 0.87
CA GLN A 98 -9.02 30.78 -0.38
C GLN A 98 -7.92 29.81 -0.81
N THR A 99 -7.45 28.91 0.06
CA THR A 99 -6.44 27.90 -0.30
C THR A 99 -6.89 26.50 0.10
N ILE A 100 -7.06 25.64 -0.90
CA ILE A 100 -7.27 24.20 -0.74
C ILE A 100 -5.90 23.54 -0.89
N GLU A 101 -5.40 22.95 0.19
CA GLU A 101 -4.20 22.10 0.14
C GLU A 101 -4.63 20.65 -0.06
N THR A 102 -3.95 19.97 -0.98
CA THR A 102 -4.18 18.54 -1.25
C THR A 102 -3.00 17.74 -0.75
N PHE A 103 -3.29 16.66 -0.03
CA PHE A 103 -2.31 15.69 0.44
C PHE A 103 -2.59 14.36 -0.24
N SER A 104 -1.56 13.81 -0.87
CA SER A 104 -1.68 12.56 -1.62
C SER A 104 -0.77 11.47 -1.03
N VAL A 105 -1.28 10.25 -0.98
CA VAL A 105 -0.51 9.03 -0.71
C VAL A 105 -0.66 8.09 -1.89
N ILE A 106 0.46 7.66 -2.47
CA ILE A 106 0.48 6.64 -3.52
C ILE A 106 0.64 5.26 -2.87
N ILE A 107 -0.16 4.28 -3.28
CA ILE A 107 0.01 2.90 -2.85
C ILE A 107 0.38 2.07 -4.08
N GLU A 108 1.51 1.37 -3.99
CA GLU A 108 1.97 0.40 -4.98
C GLU A 108 1.73 -1.02 -4.45
N VAL A 109 1.03 -1.85 -5.22
CA VAL A 109 0.58 -3.19 -4.83
C VAL A 109 1.37 -4.26 -5.58
N LYS A 110 1.93 -5.22 -4.85
CA LYS A 110 2.64 -6.36 -5.44
C LYS A 110 2.20 -7.69 -4.84
N GLY A 111 2.09 -8.71 -5.69
CA GLY A 111 1.97 -10.09 -5.29
C GLY A 111 3.34 -10.66 -4.91
N THR A 112 3.35 -11.66 -4.04
CA THR A 112 4.59 -12.36 -3.63
C THR A 112 5.32 -13.04 -4.80
N TRP A 113 4.62 -13.32 -5.91
CA TRP A 113 5.19 -13.86 -7.15
C TRP A 113 5.78 -12.79 -8.08
N ASN A 114 5.69 -11.51 -7.76
CA ASN A 114 6.13 -10.46 -8.66
C ASN A 114 7.66 -10.47 -8.80
N LYS A 115 8.17 -10.46 -10.05
CA LYS A 115 9.61 -10.45 -10.35
C LYS A 115 10.34 -9.21 -9.82
N GLU A 116 9.63 -8.10 -9.64
CA GLU A 116 10.10 -6.81 -9.13
C GLU A 116 9.74 -6.62 -7.65
N LEU A 117 9.32 -7.68 -6.94
CA LEU A 117 8.91 -7.62 -5.53
C LEU A 117 9.98 -6.95 -4.63
N ASN A 118 11.26 -7.15 -4.92
CA ASN A 118 12.36 -6.62 -4.11
C ASN A 118 12.82 -5.22 -4.56
N SER A 119 12.56 -4.84 -5.82
CA SER A 119 13.11 -3.61 -6.40
C SER A 119 12.06 -2.51 -6.56
N SER A 120 10.81 -2.85 -6.83
CA SER A 120 9.74 -1.89 -7.15
C SER A 120 9.42 -0.91 -6.03
N MET A 121 9.60 -1.27 -4.76
CA MET A 121 9.49 -0.31 -3.65
C MET A 121 10.42 0.89 -3.85
N LYS A 122 11.67 0.63 -4.26
CA LYS A 122 12.65 1.69 -4.52
C LYS A 122 12.45 2.27 -5.91
N GLU A 123 12.45 1.44 -6.94
CA GLU A 123 12.51 1.89 -8.34
C GLU A 123 11.20 2.51 -8.83
N GLN A 124 10.06 1.91 -8.49
CA GLN A 124 8.75 2.37 -8.95
C GLN A 124 8.14 3.34 -7.95
N LEU A 125 7.91 2.90 -6.71
CA LEU A 125 7.24 3.75 -5.73
C LEU A 125 8.11 4.95 -5.35
N PHE A 126 9.33 4.71 -4.86
CA PHE A 126 10.18 5.82 -4.40
C PHE A 126 10.73 6.64 -5.57
N ASP A 127 11.57 6.09 -6.43
CA ASP A 127 12.33 6.86 -7.42
C ASP A 127 11.46 7.46 -8.52
N ARG A 128 10.41 6.75 -8.97
CA ARG A 128 9.55 7.18 -10.09
C ARG A 128 8.29 7.89 -9.63
N TYR A 129 7.43 7.26 -8.84
CA TYR A 129 6.09 7.80 -8.53
C TYR A 129 6.13 8.96 -7.55
N LEU A 130 7.00 8.89 -6.54
CA LEU A 130 7.21 9.97 -5.58
C LEU A 130 8.30 10.97 -6.05
N SER A 131 8.65 10.98 -7.32
CA SER A 131 9.61 11.97 -7.88
C SER A 131 9.00 13.36 -7.99
N ASP A 132 7.68 13.46 -8.13
CA ASP A 132 6.95 14.72 -8.23
C ASP A 132 6.79 15.39 -6.86
N ILE A 133 6.85 16.72 -6.85
CA ILE A 133 6.74 17.57 -5.65
C ILE A 133 5.35 17.43 -5.01
N SER A 134 4.34 17.07 -5.80
CA SER A 134 2.94 16.97 -5.35
C SER A 134 2.65 15.77 -4.42
N CYS A 135 3.49 14.73 -4.40
CA CYS A 135 3.31 13.56 -3.54
C CYS A 135 4.62 13.06 -2.95
N GLN A 136 4.71 13.12 -1.62
CA GLN A 136 5.91 12.74 -0.85
C GLN A 136 5.71 11.49 0.01
N HIS A 137 4.55 10.84 -0.11
CA HIS A 137 4.16 9.71 0.75
C HIS A 137 3.76 8.50 -0.08
N GLY A 138 4.43 7.38 0.18
CA GLY A 138 4.18 6.11 -0.48
C GLY A 138 3.90 4.97 0.49
N VAL A 139 3.05 4.05 0.08
CA VAL A 139 2.85 2.76 0.73
C VAL A 139 3.17 1.65 -0.26
N TYR A 140 4.04 0.74 0.14
CA TYR A 140 4.31 -0.49 -0.60
C TYR A 140 3.53 -1.64 0.04
N LEU A 141 2.51 -2.13 -0.66
CA LEU A 141 1.60 -3.15 -0.18
C LEU A 141 1.90 -4.49 -0.85
N VAL A 142 2.28 -5.50 -0.06
CA VAL A 142 2.56 -6.85 -0.54
C VAL A 142 1.43 -7.80 -0.15
N GLY A 143 0.83 -8.46 -1.13
CA GLY A 143 -0.06 -9.60 -0.90
C GLY A 143 0.75 -10.89 -0.67
N TRP A 144 0.68 -11.43 0.55
CA TRP A 144 1.34 -12.68 0.92
C TRP A 144 0.42 -13.88 0.73
N PHE A 145 0.65 -14.64 -0.35
CA PHE A 145 -0.20 -15.78 -0.74
C PHE A 145 0.43 -17.15 -0.46
N ASN A 146 1.68 -17.20 0.02
CA ASN A 146 2.41 -18.44 0.24
C ASN A 146 1.67 -19.33 1.26
N CYS A 147 1.06 -20.42 0.77
CA CYS A 147 0.40 -21.48 1.55
C CYS A 147 0.44 -22.84 0.82
N ASP A 148 0.13 -23.90 1.55
CA ASP A 148 0.13 -25.27 1.01
C ASP A 148 -1.02 -25.52 0.03
N LYS A 149 -2.17 -24.87 0.26
CA LYS A 149 -3.37 -24.93 -0.59
C LYS A 149 -3.23 -24.25 -1.96
N TRP A 150 -2.17 -23.48 -2.18
CA TRP A 150 -1.87 -22.92 -3.49
C TRP A 150 -1.57 -24.06 -4.47
N SER A 151 -2.34 -24.15 -5.55
CA SER A 151 -2.14 -25.09 -6.65
C SER A 151 -0.67 -25.16 -7.09
N LYS A 152 -0.14 -26.39 -7.20
CA LYS A 152 1.23 -26.65 -7.70
C LYS A 152 1.34 -26.45 -9.21
N GLN A 153 0.20 -26.40 -9.93
CA GLN A 153 0.14 -26.17 -11.37
C GLN A 153 0.27 -24.69 -11.73
N ASP A 154 0.07 -23.78 -10.76
CA ASP A 154 0.22 -22.34 -10.95
C ASP A 154 1.71 -21.95 -10.88
N TYR A 155 2.24 -21.45 -12.01
CA TYR A 155 3.65 -21.05 -12.12
C TYR A 155 4.05 -20.00 -11.08
N ARG A 156 3.11 -19.15 -10.67
CA ARG A 156 3.34 -18.07 -9.69
C ARG A 156 3.78 -18.62 -8.33
N LYS A 157 3.46 -19.88 -8.00
CA LYS A 157 3.90 -20.51 -6.73
C LYS A 157 5.42 -20.66 -6.68
N LEU A 158 6.04 -21.09 -7.78
CA LEU A 158 7.49 -21.24 -7.87
C LEU A 158 8.19 -19.88 -7.88
N ASP A 159 7.61 -18.91 -8.58
CA ASP A 159 8.12 -17.54 -8.59
C ASP A 159 8.04 -16.89 -7.21
N ALA A 160 6.95 -17.09 -6.48
CA ALA A 160 6.84 -16.60 -5.11
C ALA A 160 7.92 -17.20 -4.20
N GLN A 161 8.12 -18.53 -4.24
CA GLN A 161 9.21 -19.17 -3.50
C GLN A 161 10.59 -18.63 -3.87
N ARG A 162 10.81 -18.34 -5.15
CA ARG A 162 12.07 -17.77 -5.64
C ARG A 162 12.29 -16.36 -5.11
N TYR A 163 11.29 -15.49 -5.21
CA TYR A 163 11.42 -14.08 -4.86
C TYR A 163 11.37 -13.82 -3.35
N THR A 164 10.71 -14.69 -2.58
CA THR A 164 10.68 -14.63 -1.11
C THR A 164 11.76 -15.48 -0.43
N LYS A 165 12.73 -16.03 -1.16
CA LYS A 165 13.76 -16.94 -0.61
C LYS A 165 14.51 -16.37 0.59
N ASN A 166 14.76 -15.06 0.60
CA ASN A 166 15.52 -14.37 1.66
C ASN A 166 14.63 -13.97 2.86
N PHE A 167 13.32 -14.14 2.76
CA PHE A 167 12.32 -13.82 3.78
C PHE A 167 11.13 -14.78 3.65
N SER A 168 11.39 -16.07 3.85
CA SER A 168 10.47 -17.16 3.48
C SER A 168 9.20 -17.26 4.34
N THR A 169 9.09 -16.49 5.43
CA THR A 169 7.92 -16.45 6.30
C THR A 169 7.24 -15.08 6.22
N LEU A 170 5.93 -15.05 6.54
CA LEU A 170 5.17 -13.80 6.61
C LEU A 170 5.85 -12.77 7.54
N GLU A 171 6.32 -13.22 8.70
CA GLU A 171 6.98 -12.36 9.69
C GLU A 171 8.35 -11.85 9.19
N ALA A 172 9.13 -12.72 8.52
CA ALA A 172 10.37 -12.29 7.89
C ALA A 172 10.11 -11.27 6.77
N ALA A 173 9.04 -11.45 5.99
CA ALA A 173 8.64 -10.52 4.95
C ALA A 173 8.23 -9.15 5.53
N LYS A 174 7.38 -9.14 6.58
CA LYS A 174 6.99 -7.93 7.31
C LYS A 174 8.22 -7.15 7.77
N ASN A 175 9.18 -7.85 8.39
CA ASN A 175 10.42 -7.23 8.87
C ASN A 175 11.32 -6.75 7.73
N TYR A 176 11.48 -7.55 6.67
CA TYR A 176 12.30 -7.21 5.51
C TYR A 176 11.82 -5.91 4.85
N PHE A 177 10.55 -5.83 4.48
CA PHE A 177 10.02 -4.66 3.80
C PHE A 177 9.97 -3.41 4.70
N GLU A 178 9.73 -3.56 6.02
CA GLU A 178 9.78 -2.41 6.93
C GLU A 178 11.21 -1.86 7.06
N ILE A 179 12.23 -2.73 7.05
CA ILE A 179 13.64 -2.31 7.03
C ILE A 179 13.96 -1.58 5.72
N GLU A 180 13.57 -2.13 4.57
CA GLU A 180 13.82 -1.50 3.27
C GLU A 180 13.10 -0.15 3.13
N ALA A 181 11.83 -0.06 3.56
CA ALA A 181 11.06 1.18 3.56
C ALA A 181 11.71 2.26 4.43
N LYS A 182 12.25 1.89 5.61
CA LYS A 182 13.00 2.80 6.48
C LYS A 182 14.30 3.27 5.84
N LYS A 183 15.04 2.38 5.17
CA LYS A 183 16.31 2.71 4.52
C LYS A 183 16.14 3.73 3.39
N ILE A 184 15.12 3.57 2.55
CA ILE A 184 14.90 4.47 1.41
C ILE A 184 14.21 5.78 1.79
N SER A 185 13.48 5.80 2.92
CA SER A 185 12.79 7.00 3.40
C SER A 185 13.74 8.15 3.72
N GLN A 186 13.38 9.36 3.30
CA GLN A 186 14.10 10.62 3.52
C GLN A 186 13.30 11.59 4.40
N PRO A 187 13.87 12.70 4.91
CA PRO A 187 13.15 13.66 5.75
C PRO A 187 11.86 14.21 5.11
N ASN A 188 11.90 14.50 3.81
CA ASN A 188 10.83 15.08 3.00
C ASN A 188 10.10 14.06 2.11
N LYS A 189 10.39 12.76 2.23
CA LYS A 189 9.79 11.72 1.39
C LYS A 189 9.73 10.42 2.16
N LYS A 190 8.53 9.94 2.48
CA LYS A 190 8.33 8.80 3.38
C LYS A 190 7.70 7.62 2.64
N VAL A 191 8.29 6.45 2.82
CA VAL A 191 7.73 5.18 2.39
C VAL A 191 7.44 4.33 3.61
N LYS A 192 6.29 3.66 3.59
CA LYS A 192 5.95 2.58 4.51
C LYS A 192 5.61 1.32 3.74
N SER A 193 5.75 0.18 4.40
CA SER A 193 5.39 -1.11 3.83
C SER A 193 4.32 -1.81 4.66
N PHE A 194 3.44 -2.53 3.99
CA PHE A 194 2.49 -3.46 4.63
C PHE A 194 2.54 -4.78 3.90
N VAL A 195 2.60 -5.88 4.65
CA VAL A 195 2.47 -7.23 4.10
C VAL A 195 1.15 -7.79 4.59
N LEU A 196 0.19 -7.89 3.68
CA LEU A 196 -1.14 -8.38 3.95
C LEU A 196 -1.15 -9.90 3.83
N ASN A 197 -1.48 -10.59 4.92
CA ASN A 197 -1.68 -12.03 4.85
C ASN A 197 -2.98 -12.34 4.10
N VAL A 198 -2.85 -12.97 2.95
CA VAL A 198 -3.96 -13.44 2.10
C VAL A 198 -3.84 -14.93 1.82
N SER A 199 -2.95 -15.61 2.56
CA SER A 199 -2.72 -17.04 2.45
C SER A 199 -3.91 -17.82 3.04
N LEU A 200 -4.19 -18.99 2.49
CA LEU A 200 -5.27 -19.84 2.99
C LEU A 200 -4.79 -20.67 4.19
N PRO A 201 -5.68 -20.92 5.18
CA PRO A 201 -5.37 -21.72 6.36
C PRO A 201 -5.13 -23.19 6.04
#